data_AF-A0A0H3DTM6-F1
#
_entry.id   AF-A0A0H3DTM6-F1
#
_cell.length_a   1.000
_cell.length_b   1.000
_cell.length_c   1.000
_cell.angle_alpha   90.00
_cell.angle_beta   90.00
_cell.angle_gamma   90.00
#
_symmetry.space_group_name_H-M   'P 1'
#
loop_
_entity.id
_entity.type
_entity.pdbx_description
1 polymer ?
#
loop_
_entity_poly.entity_id
_entity_poly.type
_entity_poly.pdbx_seq_one_letter_code
_entity_poly.pdbx_strand_id
1 'polypeptide(L)'
;MNDSDPQLARYYPELVSLTTLPHDAGDEVYHHILGLGLKILNMQVGVISRVNHRIASVVFQYPALAGLQAGHHLALAADFSASVVAQGALVVQTTVSDAQRQRLPPPYRALPVASYIGIPLTVGGEFYGLLELLSRNGRNRPFSSGQIACVRFMASSIGHMLYQSTLLQRNAQLLRENQRINEIIDKAFKYAAIGMALTSPEGYYRRANRTFCKMLGYSEAEMLNTSFQSITHPDDLALDLQYLQDLAQRRIEFYSVEKRYLKRDGAYLWVRLSVSAIFEQDAVLLYISQIQDIGADKVVLQALAAQREQLEQLNQALTLQASIDYLTGIRNRRSFVQHFAPLLQHARSLVALALFDLDYFKHYNDTYGHQAGDEALIYFSNEMRRHFKEPDSLIGRFGGEEFIALCSADGQCNILERLDKLRESLDYGSDEALPGHLTVSIGCVLVPRECVTPQSFDALVRYADEMLYQAKNTGRNRLKYRELASLKI
;
A
#
# COMPACT_ATOMS: atom_id res chain seq x y z
N MET A 1 -50.14 -20.76 59.32
CA MET A 1 -50.87 -20.07 60.42
C MET A 1 -50.95 -21.06 61.56
N ASN A 2 -50.30 -20.97 62.72
CA ASN A 2 -49.72 -19.87 63.49
C ASN A 2 -48.36 -20.30 64.06
N ASP A 3 -47.28 -19.78 63.50
CA ASP A 3 -45.97 -19.79 64.19
C ASP A 3 -45.40 -18.38 64.05
N SER A 4 -46.17 -17.41 64.54
CA SER A 4 -45.71 -16.03 64.67
C SER A 4 -44.74 -16.02 65.83
N ASP A 5 -43.46 -16.25 65.56
CA ASP A 5 -42.38 -16.04 66.51
C ASP A 5 -42.46 -14.57 66.98
N PRO A 6 -42.93 -14.30 68.22
CA PRO A 6 -43.23 -12.94 68.67
C PRO A 6 -41.97 -12.05 68.70
N GLN A 7 -40.79 -12.68 68.68
CA GLN A 7 -39.51 -11.97 68.61
C GLN A 7 -39.23 -11.47 67.19
N LEU A 8 -39.49 -12.27 66.15
CA LEU A 8 -39.33 -11.87 64.75
C LEU A 8 -40.30 -10.74 64.35
N ALA A 9 -41.50 -10.74 64.92
CA ALA A 9 -42.51 -9.73 64.63
C ALA A 9 -42.06 -8.29 64.95
N ARG A 10 -41.17 -8.15 65.94
CA ARG A 10 -40.60 -6.85 66.35
C ARG A 10 -39.59 -6.29 65.37
N TYR A 11 -39.01 -7.13 64.52
CA TYR A 11 -37.94 -6.77 63.59
C TYR A 11 -38.41 -6.63 62.13
N TYR A 12 -39.70 -6.82 61.83
CA TYR A 12 -40.24 -6.66 60.47
C TYR A 12 -39.93 -5.31 59.82
N PRO A 13 -40.06 -4.14 60.51
CA PRO A 13 -39.72 -2.85 59.90
C PRO A 13 -38.24 -2.77 59.47
N GLU A 14 -37.35 -3.33 60.28
CA GLU A 14 -35.90 -3.34 60.04
C GLU A 14 -35.55 -4.31 58.90
N LEU A 15 -36.21 -5.48 58.83
CA LEU A 15 -36.07 -6.42 57.72
C LEU A 15 -36.54 -5.83 56.39
N VAL A 16 -37.59 -5.00 56.40
CA VAL A 16 -38.04 -4.27 55.21
C VAL A 16 -37.04 -3.18 54.81
N SER A 17 -36.42 -2.47 55.76
CA SER A 17 -35.40 -1.47 55.40
C SER A 17 -34.18 -2.05 54.69
N LEU A 18 -33.86 -3.34 54.90
CA LEU A 18 -32.77 -4.03 54.20
C LEU A 18 -32.97 -4.11 52.68
N THR A 19 -34.21 -4.06 52.18
CA THR A 19 -34.49 -4.08 50.73
C THR A 19 -34.30 -2.71 50.07
N THR A 20 -34.16 -1.65 50.88
CA THR A 20 -34.07 -0.25 50.43
C THR A 20 -32.69 0.36 50.61
N LEU A 21 -31.71 -0.41 51.07
CA LEU A 21 -30.36 0.10 51.33
C LEU A 21 -29.64 0.49 50.01
N PRO A 22 -28.92 1.63 50.00
CA PRO A 22 -28.17 2.07 48.83
C PRO A 22 -27.13 1.03 48.40
N HIS A 23 -27.07 0.74 47.10
CA HIS A 23 -26.15 -0.26 46.54
C HIS A 23 -24.67 0.18 46.55
N ASP A 24 -24.41 1.45 46.86
CA ASP A 24 -23.10 2.10 46.91
C ASP A 24 -22.54 2.26 48.34
N ALA A 25 -23.28 1.89 49.38
CA ALA A 25 -22.88 2.07 50.78
C ALA A 25 -21.80 1.09 51.29
N GLY A 26 -21.22 0.26 50.40
CA GLY A 26 -20.06 -0.59 50.70
C GLY A 26 -20.25 -1.48 51.94
N ASP A 27 -19.30 -1.40 52.86
CA ASP A 27 -19.27 -2.19 54.10
C ASP A 27 -20.41 -1.88 55.09
N GLU A 28 -21.04 -0.70 54.99
CA GLU A 28 -22.15 -0.30 55.88
C GLU A 28 -23.38 -1.19 55.70
N VAL A 29 -23.60 -1.68 54.48
CA VAL A 29 -24.75 -2.56 54.19
C VAL A 29 -24.52 -3.94 54.77
N TYR A 30 -23.30 -4.48 54.67
CA TYR A 30 -22.93 -5.73 55.34
C TYR A 30 -23.03 -5.61 56.85
N HIS A 31 -22.60 -4.47 57.40
CA HIS A 31 -22.73 -4.17 58.82
C HIS A 31 -24.19 -4.20 59.27
N HIS A 32 -25.09 -3.56 58.52
CA HIS A 32 -26.51 -3.52 58.87
C HIS A 32 -27.18 -4.89 58.72
N ILE A 33 -26.91 -5.62 57.63
CA ILE A 33 -27.41 -6.99 57.40
C ILE A 33 -26.95 -7.92 58.53
N LEU A 34 -25.64 -7.99 58.80
CA LEU A 34 -25.09 -8.84 59.85
C LEU A 34 -25.60 -8.40 61.23
N GLY A 35 -25.62 -7.10 61.53
CA GLY A 35 -26.08 -6.59 62.81
C GLY A 35 -27.53 -6.94 63.13
N LEU A 36 -28.43 -6.85 62.14
CA LEU A 36 -29.81 -7.27 62.31
C LEU A 36 -29.92 -8.79 62.47
N GLY A 37 -29.21 -9.55 61.62
CA GLY A 37 -29.18 -11.01 61.70
C GLY A 37 -28.72 -11.54 63.06
N LEU A 38 -27.63 -10.99 63.59
CA LEU A 38 -27.09 -11.36 64.89
C LEU A 38 -28.09 -11.10 66.04
N LYS A 39 -28.81 -9.97 66.00
CA LYS A 39 -29.85 -9.65 66.99
C LYS A 39 -31.03 -10.63 66.91
N ILE A 40 -31.56 -10.87 65.70
CA ILE A 40 -32.71 -11.78 65.48
C ILE A 40 -32.38 -13.22 65.89
N LEU A 41 -31.16 -13.67 65.60
CA LEU A 41 -30.72 -15.05 65.84
C LEU A 41 -30.13 -15.25 67.24
N ASN A 42 -29.89 -14.17 67.98
CA ASN A 42 -29.11 -14.16 69.23
C ASN A 42 -27.72 -14.80 69.04
N MET A 43 -27.02 -14.37 67.99
CA MET A 43 -25.67 -14.78 67.62
C MET A 43 -24.69 -13.62 67.87
N GLN A 44 -23.39 -13.88 67.89
CA GLN A 44 -22.40 -12.89 68.34
C GLN A 44 -21.46 -12.37 67.25
N VAL A 45 -21.14 -13.19 66.25
CA VAL A 45 -20.21 -12.82 65.17
C VAL A 45 -20.77 -13.30 63.85
N GLY A 46 -20.78 -12.44 62.85
CA GLY A 46 -21.10 -12.74 61.46
C GLY A 46 -19.88 -12.55 60.58
N VAL A 47 -19.68 -13.44 59.63
CA VAL A 47 -18.56 -13.45 58.69
C VAL A 47 -19.10 -13.71 57.29
N ILE A 48 -18.72 -12.83 56.37
CA ILE A 48 -18.96 -12.99 54.93
C ILE A 48 -17.60 -13.31 54.33
N SER A 49 -17.50 -14.43 53.61
CA SER A 49 -16.25 -14.84 52.96
C SER A 49 -16.50 -15.21 51.51
N ARG A 50 -15.50 -14.95 50.66
CA ARG A 50 -15.41 -15.45 49.29
C ARG A 50 -14.62 -16.75 49.30
N VAL A 51 -15.15 -17.80 48.72
CA VAL A 51 -14.46 -19.10 48.68
C VAL A 51 -13.88 -19.35 47.30
N ASN A 52 -12.58 -19.57 47.25
CA ASN A 52 -11.88 -20.04 46.07
C ASN A 52 -11.18 -21.37 46.44
N HIS A 53 -11.56 -22.45 45.77
CA HIS A 53 -11.09 -23.82 46.08
C HIS A 53 -11.31 -24.19 47.56
N ARG A 54 -10.23 -24.39 48.34
CA ARG A 54 -10.29 -24.73 49.78
C ARG A 54 -9.94 -23.56 50.69
N ILE A 55 -10.03 -22.34 50.20
CA ILE A 55 -9.67 -21.14 50.96
C ILE A 55 -10.87 -20.18 50.99
N ALA A 56 -11.33 -19.87 52.20
CA ALA A 56 -12.30 -18.81 52.45
C ALA A 56 -11.55 -17.52 52.77
N SER A 57 -11.69 -16.51 51.91
CA SER A 57 -11.12 -15.18 52.10
C SER A 57 -12.17 -14.27 52.70
N VAL A 58 -11.92 -13.70 53.87
CA VAL A 58 -12.90 -12.86 54.56
C VAL A 58 -13.14 -11.59 53.73
N VAL A 59 -14.40 -11.35 53.38
CA VAL A 59 -14.87 -10.13 52.71
C VAL A 59 -15.27 -9.12 53.78
N PHE A 60 -16.05 -9.54 54.78
CA PHE A 60 -16.52 -8.67 55.85
C PHE A 60 -16.79 -9.45 57.13
N GLN A 61 -16.71 -8.77 58.28
CA GLN A 61 -17.07 -9.35 59.58
C GLN A 61 -17.78 -8.33 60.47
N TYR A 62 -18.61 -8.82 61.37
CA TYR A 62 -19.25 -7.97 62.38
C TYR A 62 -19.66 -8.77 63.62
N PRO A 63 -19.40 -8.28 64.85
CA PRO A 63 -18.44 -7.23 65.21
C PRO A 63 -17.01 -7.63 64.84
N ALA A 64 -16.08 -6.67 64.90
CA ALA A 64 -14.67 -6.93 64.57
C ALA A 64 -14.05 -7.96 65.53
N LEU A 65 -13.52 -9.05 64.98
CA LEU A 65 -12.76 -10.07 65.69
C LEU A 65 -11.33 -10.12 65.13
N ALA A 66 -10.35 -10.33 66.01
CA ALA A 66 -8.96 -10.48 65.60
C ALA A 66 -8.76 -11.74 64.74
N GLY A 67 -8.03 -11.61 63.63
CA GLY A 67 -7.76 -12.71 62.69
C GLY A 67 -8.85 -12.96 61.65
N LEU A 68 -9.87 -12.08 61.61
CA LEU A 68 -10.97 -12.11 60.63
C LEU A 68 -11.12 -10.77 59.90
N GLN A 69 -10.07 -9.95 59.83
CA GLN A 69 -10.13 -8.72 59.04
C GLN A 69 -10.26 -9.04 57.55
N ALA A 70 -10.88 -8.14 56.77
CA ALA A 70 -11.01 -8.30 55.33
C ALA A 70 -9.67 -8.65 54.66
N GLY A 71 -9.69 -9.63 53.76
CA GLY A 71 -8.50 -10.19 53.11
C GLY A 71 -7.82 -11.35 53.86
N HIS A 72 -8.16 -11.62 55.12
CA HIS A 72 -7.62 -12.81 55.81
C HIS A 72 -8.12 -14.10 55.16
N HIS A 73 -7.22 -15.09 55.07
CA HIS A 73 -7.50 -16.39 54.47
C HIS A 73 -7.66 -17.46 55.54
N LEU A 74 -8.80 -18.16 55.48
CA LEU A 74 -9.12 -19.30 56.32
C LEU A 74 -9.07 -20.57 55.46
N ALA A 75 -8.25 -21.53 55.87
CA ALA A 75 -8.26 -22.85 55.24
C ALA A 75 -9.56 -23.58 55.62
N LEU A 76 -10.30 -24.04 54.61
CA LEU A 76 -11.45 -24.91 54.79
C LEU A 76 -10.95 -26.32 55.12
N ALA A 77 -10.67 -26.56 56.40
CA ALA A 77 -10.35 -27.87 56.95
C ALA A 77 -11.65 -28.67 57.18
N ALA A 78 -11.61 -29.89 57.71
CA ALA A 78 -12.81 -30.68 58.00
C ALA A 78 -13.64 -30.08 59.17
N ASP A 79 -14.22 -28.91 58.93
CA ASP A 79 -14.97 -28.06 59.86
C ASP A 79 -16.38 -27.75 59.33
N PHE A 80 -17.11 -26.87 60.02
CA PHE A 80 -18.48 -26.52 59.63
C PHE A 80 -18.52 -25.75 58.31
N SER A 81 -17.55 -24.87 58.05
CA SER A 81 -17.44 -24.08 56.82
C SER A 81 -17.29 -24.99 55.60
N ALA A 82 -16.41 -26.00 55.68
CA ALA A 82 -16.25 -27.00 54.62
C ALA A 82 -17.51 -27.84 54.41
N SER A 83 -18.27 -28.13 55.48
CA SER A 83 -19.55 -28.83 55.38
C SER A 83 -20.60 -28.03 54.60
N VAL A 84 -20.64 -26.70 54.78
CA VAL A 84 -21.53 -25.81 54.02
C VAL A 84 -21.19 -25.84 52.54
N VAL A 85 -19.89 -25.75 52.20
CA VAL A 85 -19.40 -25.83 50.81
C VAL A 85 -19.72 -27.20 50.20
N ALA A 86 -19.41 -28.30 50.91
CA ALA A 86 -19.60 -29.65 50.40
C ALA A 86 -21.08 -30.02 50.18
N GLN A 87 -21.97 -29.54 51.04
CA GLN A 87 -23.41 -29.80 50.93
C GLN A 87 -24.13 -28.81 49.99
N GLY A 88 -23.53 -27.64 49.73
CA GLY A 88 -24.21 -26.56 49.00
C GLY A 88 -25.48 -26.08 49.70
N ALA A 89 -25.57 -26.25 51.02
CA ALA A 89 -26.78 -26.02 51.80
C ALA A 89 -26.48 -25.40 53.16
N LEU A 90 -27.53 -24.89 53.80
CA LEU A 90 -27.49 -24.34 55.15
C LEU A 90 -27.08 -25.44 56.16
N VAL A 91 -26.03 -25.19 56.94
CA VAL A 91 -25.59 -26.03 58.06
C VAL A 91 -25.84 -25.30 59.37
N VAL A 92 -26.40 -26.01 60.35
CA VAL A 92 -26.75 -25.46 61.67
C VAL A 92 -26.20 -26.37 62.76
N GLN A 93 -25.55 -25.79 63.76
CA GLN A 93 -25.10 -26.45 64.98
C GLN A 93 -25.61 -25.66 66.19
N THR A 94 -26.51 -26.26 66.97
CA THR A 94 -27.05 -25.65 68.19
C THR A 94 -26.13 -25.85 69.40
N THR A 95 -25.32 -26.92 69.36
CA THR A 95 -24.25 -27.21 70.33
C THR A 95 -23.02 -27.70 69.57
N VAL A 96 -21.83 -27.31 70.03
CA VAL A 96 -20.55 -27.69 69.42
C VAL A 96 -19.68 -28.38 70.47
N SER A 97 -19.29 -29.61 70.19
CA SER A 97 -18.40 -30.43 71.04
C SER A 97 -16.94 -29.96 70.96
N ASP A 98 -16.13 -30.28 71.98
CA ASP A 98 -14.71 -29.88 72.00
C ASP A 98 -13.91 -30.45 70.82
N ALA A 99 -14.21 -31.68 70.39
CA ALA A 99 -13.58 -32.28 69.21
C ALA A 99 -13.90 -31.51 67.91
N GLN A 100 -15.12 -30.99 67.79
CA GLN A 100 -15.50 -30.13 66.66
C GLN A 100 -14.83 -28.75 66.75
N ARG A 101 -14.72 -28.16 67.95
CA ARG A 101 -14.02 -26.88 68.15
C ARG A 101 -12.55 -26.95 67.75
N GLN A 102 -11.86 -28.05 68.06
CA GLN A 102 -10.45 -28.21 67.72
C GLN A 102 -10.17 -28.16 66.21
N ARG A 103 -11.18 -28.52 65.39
CA ARG A 103 -11.13 -28.51 63.92
C ARG A 103 -11.42 -27.14 63.29
N LEU A 104 -12.00 -26.20 64.05
CA LEU A 104 -12.29 -24.85 63.56
C LEU A 104 -10.99 -24.09 63.24
N PRO A 105 -11.02 -23.13 62.30
CA PRO A 105 -9.85 -22.30 62.01
C PRO A 105 -9.46 -21.47 63.23
N PRO A 106 -8.17 -21.08 63.38
CA PRO A 106 -7.66 -20.40 64.57
C PRO A 106 -8.48 -19.18 65.04
N PRO A 107 -8.97 -18.28 64.17
CA PRO A 107 -9.80 -17.15 64.60
C PRO A 107 -11.15 -17.59 65.17
N TYR A 108 -11.74 -18.65 64.62
CA TYR A 108 -12.97 -19.23 65.16
C TYR A 108 -12.72 -19.96 66.48
N ARG A 109 -11.54 -20.55 66.71
CA ARG A 109 -11.17 -21.16 68.01
C ARG A 109 -10.93 -20.14 69.12
N ALA A 110 -10.46 -18.94 68.77
CA ALA A 110 -10.32 -17.84 69.71
C ALA A 110 -11.69 -17.36 70.27
N LEU A 111 -12.76 -17.66 69.53
CA LEU A 111 -14.12 -17.66 70.04
C LEU A 111 -14.41 -19.09 70.58
N PRO A 112 -14.79 -19.31 71.85
CA PRO A 112 -15.32 -20.61 72.29
C PRO A 112 -16.68 -20.87 71.62
N VAL A 113 -16.69 -21.18 70.31
CA VAL A 113 -17.89 -21.39 69.50
C VAL A 113 -18.69 -22.54 70.09
N ALA A 114 -19.92 -22.24 70.50
CA ALA A 114 -20.87 -23.20 71.03
C ALA A 114 -22.11 -23.35 70.15
N SER A 115 -22.38 -22.40 69.25
CA SER A 115 -23.36 -22.55 68.18
C SER A 115 -22.91 -21.87 66.88
N TYR A 116 -23.38 -22.40 65.75
CA TYR A 116 -22.97 -22.01 64.40
C TYR A 116 -24.14 -22.11 63.42
N ILE A 117 -24.25 -21.16 62.49
CA ILE A 117 -25.07 -21.24 61.29
C ILE A 117 -24.21 -20.82 60.10
N GLY A 118 -24.16 -21.63 59.05
CA GLY A 118 -23.47 -21.29 57.81
C GLY A 118 -24.34 -21.57 56.60
N ILE A 119 -24.30 -20.69 55.60
CA ILE A 119 -25.06 -20.82 54.35
C ILE A 119 -24.20 -20.40 53.15
N PRO A 120 -24.30 -21.09 52.00
CA PRO A 120 -23.64 -20.62 50.79
C PRO A 120 -24.22 -19.27 50.32
N LEU A 121 -23.33 -18.38 49.88
CA LEU A 121 -23.65 -17.18 49.15
C LEU A 121 -23.55 -17.47 47.66
N THR A 122 -24.59 -17.08 46.92
CA THR A 122 -24.59 -17.14 45.45
C THR A 122 -24.64 -15.74 44.85
N VAL A 123 -23.88 -15.51 43.79
CA VAL A 123 -23.81 -14.24 43.06
C VAL A 123 -24.02 -14.56 41.59
N GLY A 124 -25.09 -14.04 41.00
CA GLY A 124 -25.45 -14.34 39.60
C GLY A 124 -25.80 -15.81 39.33
N GLY A 125 -26.26 -16.55 40.35
CA GLY A 125 -26.57 -17.98 40.25
C GLY A 125 -25.41 -18.92 40.57
N GLU A 126 -24.19 -18.39 40.64
CA GLU A 126 -22.98 -19.16 40.92
C GLU A 126 -22.58 -19.07 42.39
N PHE A 127 -21.95 -20.13 42.91
CA PHE A 127 -21.40 -20.13 44.26
C PHE A 127 -20.27 -19.10 44.39
N TYR A 128 -20.41 -18.17 45.34
CA TYR A 128 -19.44 -17.11 45.62
C TYR A 128 -18.64 -17.37 46.91
N GLY A 129 -19.31 -17.87 47.95
CA GLY A 129 -18.68 -18.06 49.24
C GLY A 129 -19.67 -18.35 50.36
N LEU A 130 -19.40 -17.86 51.57
CA LEU A 130 -20.15 -18.25 52.77
C LEU A 130 -20.61 -17.04 53.57
N LEU A 131 -21.82 -17.14 54.13
CA LEU A 131 -22.27 -16.33 55.26
C LEU A 131 -22.30 -17.24 56.49
N GLU A 132 -21.53 -16.88 57.51
CA GLU A 132 -21.34 -17.67 58.71
C GLU A 132 -21.65 -16.83 59.96
N LEU A 133 -22.47 -17.36 60.85
CA LEU A 133 -22.87 -16.73 62.10
C LEU A 133 -22.45 -17.65 63.25
N LEU A 134 -21.70 -17.11 64.20
CA LEU A 134 -21.09 -17.84 65.31
C LEU A 134 -21.48 -17.23 66.66
N SER A 135 -21.55 -18.06 67.69
CA SER A 135 -21.81 -17.61 69.06
C SER A 135 -21.10 -18.49 70.09
N ARG A 136 -20.69 -17.86 71.19
CA ARG A 136 -20.13 -18.55 72.36
C ARG A 136 -21.18 -19.26 73.21
N ASN A 137 -22.45 -18.95 72.99
CA ASN A 137 -23.55 -19.54 73.73
C ASN A 137 -24.12 -20.72 72.95
N GLY A 138 -24.18 -21.88 73.59
CA GLY A 138 -24.93 -23.02 73.10
C GLY A 138 -26.43 -22.73 73.17
N ARG A 139 -27.22 -23.48 72.41
CA ARG A 139 -28.68 -23.34 72.39
C ARG A 139 -29.36 -24.61 72.84
N ASN A 140 -30.29 -24.45 73.78
CA ASN A 140 -31.14 -25.55 74.25
C ASN A 140 -32.39 -25.76 73.37
N ARG A 141 -32.63 -24.86 72.41
CA ARG A 141 -33.73 -24.94 71.44
C ARG A 141 -33.21 -24.74 70.02
N PRO A 142 -33.76 -25.46 69.03
CA PRO A 142 -33.43 -25.23 67.62
C PRO A 142 -33.85 -23.83 67.17
N PHE A 143 -33.29 -23.37 66.05
CA PHE A 143 -33.74 -22.13 65.41
C PHE A 143 -35.13 -22.31 64.81
N SER A 144 -35.99 -21.29 64.94
CA SER A 144 -37.33 -21.31 64.36
C SER A 144 -37.29 -21.28 62.83
N SER A 145 -38.39 -21.68 62.19
CA SER A 145 -38.53 -21.62 60.73
C SER A 145 -38.34 -20.20 60.19
N GLY A 146 -38.84 -19.19 60.91
CA GLY A 146 -38.63 -17.77 60.60
C GLY A 146 -37.18 -17.32 60.76
N GLN A 147 -36.45 -17.82 61.77
CA GLN A 147 -35.02 -17.54 61.95
C GLN A 147 -34.20 -18.12 60.79
N ILE A 148 -34.51 -19.34 60.37
CA ILE A 148 -33.88 -19.96 59.20
C ILE A 148 -34.20 -19.19 57.91
N ALA A 149 -35.44 -18.75 57.73
CA ALA A 149 -35.83 -17.91 56.60
C ALA A 149 -35.07 -16.57 56.58
N CYS A 150 -34.84 -15.96 57.76
CA CYS A 150 -34.05 -14.74 57.89
C CYS A 150 -32.61 -14.93 57.40
N VAL A 151 -31.94 -16.03 57.77
CA VAL A 151 -30.57 -16.32 57.30
C VAL A 151 -30.52 -16.48 55.78
N ARG A 152 -31.50 -17.17 55.19
CA ARG A 152 -31.61 -17.33 53.72
C ARG A 152 -31.84 -15.99 53.03
N PHE A 153 -32.69 -15.14 53.60
CA PHE A 153 -32.93 -13.80 53.11
C PHE A 153 -31.64 -12.96 53.15
N MET A 154 -30.92 -12.93 54.28
CA MET A 154 -29.63 -12.24 54.39
C MET A 154 -28.63 -12.69 53.32
N ALA A 155 -28.49 -14.00 53.13
CA ALA A 155 -27.59 -14.57 52.13
C ALA A 155 -27.98 -14.14 50.69
N SER A 156 -29.27 -14.13 50.38
CA SER A 156 -29.79 -13.68 49.09
C SER A 156 -29.58 -12.17 48.89
N SER A 157 -29.80 -11.34 49.91
CA SER A 157 -29.57 -9.89 49.86
C SER A 157 -28.11 -9.56 49.65
N ILE A 158 -27.20 -10.22 50.38
CA ILE A 158 -25.74 -10.08 50.20
C ILE A 158 -25.34 -10.49 48.78
N GLY A 159 -25.84 -11.63 48.30
CA GLY A 159 -25.59 -12.12 46.94
C GLY A 159 -26.04 -11.16 45.85
N HIS A 160 -27.26 -10.61 45.98
CA HIS A 160 -27.79 -9.62 45.04
C HIS A 160 -26.95 -8.33 45.02
N MET A 161 -26.54 -7.83 46.19
CA MET A 161 -25.74 -6.63 46.29
C MET A 161 -24.34 -6.80 45.67
N LEU A 162 -23.67 -7.92 45.95
CA LEU A 162 -22.39 -8.27 45.34
C LEU A 162 -22.49 -8.33 43.81
N TYR A 163 -23.60 -8.87 43.29
CA TYR A 163 -23.88 -8.91 41.87
C TYR A 163 -24.04 -7.50 41.27
N GLN A 164 -24.88 -6.66 41.88
CA GLN A 164 -25.11 -5.29 41.42
C GLN A 164 -23.83 -4.44 41.43
N SER A 165 -23.03 -4.52 42.51
CA SER A 165 -21.76 -3.80 42.61
C SER A 165 -20.79 -4.21 41.50
N THR A 166 -20.68 -5.51 41.23
CA THR A 166 -19.84 -6.03 40.14
C THR A 166 -20.31 -5.55 38.77
N LEU A 167 -21.63 -5.53 38.53
CA LEU A 167 -22.22 -5.07 37.28
C LEU A 167 -21.98 -3.56 37.05
N LEU A 168 -22.14 -2.74 38.08
CA LEU A 168 -21.86 -1.30 38.03
C LEU A 168 -20.40 -1.02 37.70
N GLN A 169 -19.47 -1.73 38.36
CA GLN A 169 -18.03 -1.62 38.06
C GLN A 169 -17.73 -2.01 36.61
N ARG A 170 -18.32 -3.10 36.12
CA ARG A 170 -18.12 -3.57 34.75
C ARG A 170 -18.65 -2.58 33.71
N ASN A 171 -19.85 -2.03 33.92
CA ASN A 171 -20.43 -1.02 33.05
C ASN A 171 -19.59 0.26 33.03
N ALA A 172 -19.12 0.73 34.19
CA ALA A 172 -18.23 1.88 34.27
C ALA A 172 -16.90 1.64 33.52
N GLN A 173 -16.34 0.43 33.62
CA GLN A 173 -15.15 0.03 32.86
C GLN A 173 -15.40 0.05 31.35
N LEU A 174 -16.49 -0.55 30.88
CA LEU A 174 -16.85 -0.58 29.46
C LEU A 174 -17.08 0.82 28.90
N LEU A 175 -17.70 1.72 29.66
CA LEU A 175 -17.89 3.12 29.25
C LEU A 175 -16.55 3.84 29.10
N ARG A 176 -15.62 3.68 30.05
CA ARG A 176 -14.27 4.26 29.96
C ARG A 176 -13.50 3.70 28.76
N GLU A 177 -13.61 2.42 28.50
CA GLU A 177 -12.94 1.77 27.37
C GLU A 177 -13.49 2.25 26.02
N ASN A 178 -14.81 2.35 25.88
CA ASN A 178 -15.46 2.93 24.70
C ASN A 178 -15.03 4.39 24.48
N GLN A 179 -15.03 5.21 25.54
CA GLN A 179 -14.55 6.60 25.45
C GLN A 179 -13.09 6.66 24.98
N ARG A 180 -12.22 5.82 25.55
CA ARG A 180 -10.81 5.77 25.16
C ARG A 180 -10.62 5.36 23.70
N ILE A 181 -11.38 4.37 23.21
CA ILE A 181 -11.33 3.95 21.80
C ILE A 181 -11.80 5.08 20.88
N ASN A 182 -12.91 5.74 21.21
CA ASN A 182 -13.42 6.86 20.42
C ASN A 182 -12.42 8.03 20.36
N GLU A 183 -11.76 8.36 21.47
CA GLU A 183 -10.70 9.37 21.47
C GLU A 183 -9.51 9.01 20.58
N ILE A 184 -9.12 7.73 20.56
CA ILE A 184 -8.03 7.24 19.69
C ILE A 184 -8.42 7.40 18.23
N ILE A 185 -9.64 6.98 17.86
CA ILE A 185 -10.16 7.10 16.49
C ILE A 185 -10.21 8.58 16.06
N ASP A 186 -10.72 9.46 16.92
CA ASP A 186 -10.81 10.89 16.62
C ASP A 186 -9.42 11.53 16.47
N LYS A 187 -8.45 11.16 17.31
CA LYS A 187 -7.06 11.63 17.18
C LYS A 187 -6.41 11.10 15.91
N ALA A 188 -6.61 9.82 15.58
CA ALA A 188 -6.09 9.21 14.35
C ALA A 188 -6.62 9.93 13.10
N PHE A 189 -7.93 10.20 13.05
CA PHE A 189 -8.53 10.99 11.97
C PHE A 189 -7.93 12.40 11.91
N LYS A 190 -7.90 13.12 13.04
CA LYS A 190 -7.50 14.53 13.12
C LYS A 190 -6.03 14.77 12.73
N TYR A 191 -5.13 13.85 13.10
CA TYR A 191 -3.68 13.97 12.94
C TYR A 191 -3.10 13.10 11.82
N ALA A 192 -3.93 12.43 11.01
CA ALA A 192 -3.44 11.68 9.86
C ALA A 192 -2.61 12.58 8.91
N ALA A 193 -1.51 12.04 8.39
CA ALA A 193 -0.60 12.74 7.48
C ALA A 193 -1.20 12.98 6.08
N ILE A 194 -2.27 12.26 5.75
CA ILE A 194 -3.07 12.45 4.54
C ILE A 194 -4.32 13.27 4.84
N GLY A 195 -4.88 13.92 3.83
CA GLY A 195 -6.20 14.52 3.94
C GLY A 195 -7.25 13.42 4.13
N MET A 196 -8.18 13.63 5.06
CA MET A 196 -9.32 12.75 5.24
C MET A 196 -10.60 13.57 5.39
N ALA A 197 -11.68 13.08 4.81
CA ALA A 197 -13.00 13.68 4.97
C ALA A 197 -14.09 12.62 5.08
N LEU A 198 -15.14 12.94 5.82
CA LEU A 198 -16.42 12.25 5.76
C LEU A 198 -17.38 13.15 5.01
N THR A 199 -18.00 12.62 3.96
CA THR A 199 -18.84 13.38 3.03
C THR A 199 -20.24 12.79 3.04
N SER A 200 -21.27 13.63 3.08
CA SER A 200 -22.65 13.17 3.00
C SER A 200 -23.01 12.67 1.60
N PRO A 201 -24.11 11.92 1.42
CA PRO A 201 -24.60 11.51 0.12
C PRO A 201 -24.84 12.67 -0.85
N GLU A 202 -25.20 13.84 -0.32
CA GLU A 202 -25.41 15.08 -1.10
C GLU A 202 -24.10 15.76 -1.52
N GLY A 203 -22.96 15.33 -0.98
CA GLY A 203 -21.62 15.84 -1.32
C GLY A 203 -21.04 16.87 -0.34
N TYR A 204 -21.75 17.21 0.73
CA TYR A 204 -21.25 18.15 1.76
C TYR A 204 -20.34 17.45 2.75
N TYR A 205 -19.26 18.14 3.15
CA TYR A 205 -18.35 17.61 4.16
C TYR A 205 -19.00 17.64 5.55
N ARG A 206 -19.04 16.48 6.21
CA ARG A 206 -19.48 16.32 7.61
C ARG A 206 -18.32 16.38 8.59
N ARG A 207 -17.15 15.91 8.17
CA ARG A 207 -15.89 16.04 8.89
C ARG A 207 -14.75 16.20 7.89
N ALA A 208 -13.76 17.00 8.23
CA ALA A 208 -12.53 17.14 7.48
C ALA A 208 -11.38 17.22 8.47
N ASN A 209 -10.31 16.44 8.24
CA ASN A 209 -9.17 16.51 9.14
C ASN A 209 -8.31 17.78 8.88
N ARG A 210 -7.41 18.06 9.82
CA ARG A 210 -6.56 19.25 9.78
C ARG A 210 -5.69 19.29 8.51
N THR A 211 -5.23 18.14 8.06
CA THR A 211 -4.36 18.02 6.89
C THR A 211 -5.11 18.39 5.62
N PHE A 212 -6.34 17.88 5.41
CA PHE A 212 -7.15 18.23 4.25
C PHE A 212 -7.48 19.73 4.20
N CYS A 213 -7.87 20.30 5.34
CA CYS A 213 -8.14 21.75 5.45
C CYS A 213 -6.91 22.59 5.06
N LYS A 214 -5.73 22.22 5.58
CA LYS A 214 -4.45 22.89 5.27
C LYS A 214 -4.07 22.78 3.80
N MET A 215 -4.23 21.60 3.19
CA MET A 215 -3.91 21.36 1.78
C MET A 215 -4.66 22.35 0.87
N LEU A 216 -5.94 22.58 1.16
CA LEU A 216 -6.80 23.44 0.33
C LEU A 216 -6.85 24.91 0.78
N GLY A 217 -6.34 25.23 1.98
CA GLY A 217 -6.34 26.59 2.52
C GLY A 217 -7.68 27.03 3.11
N TYR A 218 -8.53 26.10 3.52
CA TYR A 218 -9.81 26.37 4.18
C TYR A 218 -9.70 26.14 5.68
N SER A 219 -10.48 26.87 6.48
CA SER A 219 -10.76 26.47 7.87
C SER A 219 -11.70 25.27 7.91
N GLU A 220 -11.72 24.55 9.05
CA GLU A 220 -12.64 23.43 9.24
C GLU A 220 -14.10 23.88 9.10
N ALA A 221 -14.48 25.01 9.68
CA ALA A 221 -15.84 25.55 9.59
C ALA A 221 -16.25 25.90 8.15
N GLU A 222 -15.35 26.48 7.35
CA GLU A 222 -15.63 26.75 5.94
C GLU A 222 -15.74 25.45 5.13
N MET A 223 -14.86 24.47 5.41
CA MET A 223 -14.87 23.19 4.72
C MET A 223 -16.20 22.46 4.94
N LEU A 224 -16.76 22.49 6.15
CA LEU A 224 -18.06 21.86 6.44
C LEU A 224 -19.25 22.52 5.70
N ASN A 225 -19.09 23.76 5.25
CA ASN A 225 -20.08 24.46 4.42
C ASN A 225 -19.78 24.35 2.92
N THR A 226 -18.79 23.55 2.55
CA THR A 226 -18.33 23.35 1.18
C THR A 226 -18.72 21.93 0.73
N SER A 227 -18.90 21.76 -0.58
CA SER A 227 -19.10 20.46 -1.20
C SER A 227 -17.90 20.07 -2.05
N PHE A 228 -17.60 18.78 -2.15
CA PHE A 228 -16.54 18.28 -3.04
C PHE A 228 -16.75 18.73 -4.50
N GLN A 229 -18.00 18.93 -4.95
CA GLN A 229 -18.27 19.37 -6.32
C GLN A 229 -17.75 20.79 -6.57
N SER A 230 -17.83 21.67 -5.57
CA SER A 230 -17.41 23.08 -5.68
C SER A 230 -15.89 23.28 -5.69
N ILE A 231 -15.15 22.31 -5.15
CA ILE A 231 -13.67 22.34 -5.11
C ILE A 231 -13.04 21.38 -6.11
N THR A 232 -13.82 20.64 -6.91
CA THR A 232 -13.28 19.77 -7.96
C THR A 232 -13.18 20.55 -9.26
N HIS A 233 -12.09 20.38 -10.00
CA HIS A 233 -11.94 21.00 -11.32
C HIS A 233 -13.08 20.56 -12.26
N PRO A 234 -13.67 21.48 -13.08
CA PRO A 234 -14.82 21.18 -13.93
C PRO A 234 -14.66 19.92 -14.81
N ASP A 235 -13.53 19.79 -15.50
CA ASP A 235 -13.24 18.62 -16.36
C ASP A 235 -13.20 17.29 -15.59
N ASP A 236 -12.85 17.31 -14.31
CA ASP A 236 -12.65 16.10 -13.50
C ASP A 236 -13.95 15.70 -12.75
N LEU A 237 -14.92 16.61 -12.65
CA LEU A 237 -16.13 16.45 -11.83
C LEU A 237 -17.07 15.36 -12.37
N ALA A 238 -17.27 15.30 -13.69
CA ALA A 238 -18.19 14.34 -14.30
C ALA A 238 -17.78 12.88 -14.04
N LEU A 239 -16.48 12.59 -14.15
CA LEU A 239 -15.93 11.27 -13.90
C LEU A 239 -16.04 10.87 -12.42
N ASP A 240 -15.77 11.80 -11.51
CA ASP A 240 -15.87 11.57 -10.07
C ASP A 240 -17.32 11.28 -9.63
N LEU A 241 -18.29 12.00 -10.19
CA LEU A 241 -19.72 11.75 -9.97
C LEU A 241 -20.16 10.36 -10.45
N GLN A 242 -19.63 9.90 -11.59
CA GLN A 242 -19.91 8.56 -12.10
C GLN A 242 -19.39 7.49 -11.13
N TYR A 243 -18.15 7.62 -10.65
CA TYR A 243 -17.60 6.68 -9.67
C TYR A 243 -18.37 6.69 -8.34
N LEU A 244 -18.80 7.86 -7.87
CA LEU A 244 -19.67 7.95 -6.69
C LEU A 244 -21.00 7.24 -6.89
N GLN A 245 -21.59 7.34 -8.08
CA GLN A 245 -22.84 6.64 -8.40
C GLN A 245 -22.65 5.13 -8.43
N ASP A 246 -21.58 4.64 -9.05
CA ASP A 246 -21.24 3.22 -9.07
C ASP A 246 -21.00 2.68 -7.65
N LEU A 247 -20.32 3.45 -6.80
CA LEU A 247 -20.08 3.13 -5.40
C LEU A 247 -21.38 3.12 -4.59
N ALA A 248 -22.24 4.13 -4.76
CA ALA A 248 -23.54 4.21 -4.08
C ALA A 248 -24.45 3.02 -4.41
N GLN A 249 -24.36 2.52 -5.65
CA GLN A 249 -25.10 1.36 -6.12
C GLN A 249 -24.40 0.03 -5.85
N ARG A 250 -23.29 0.04 -5.10
CA ARG A 250 -22.46 -1.13 -4.77
C ARG A 250 -21.99 -1.92 -6.00
N ARG A 251 -21.84 -1.26 -7.15
CA ARG A 251 -21.20 -1.86 -8.33
C ARG A 251 -19.69 -2.00 -8.14
N ILE A 252 -19.13 -1.15 -7.29
CA ILE A 252 -17.73 -1.15 -6.86
C ILE A 252 -17.68 -0.97 -5.33
N GLU A 253 -16.63 -1.50 -4.70
CA GLU A 253 -16.43 -1.38 -3.22
C GLU A 253 -15.71 -0.08 -2.84
N PHE A 254 -14.82 0.41 -3.70
CA PHE A 254 -14.09 1.66 -3.56
C PHE A 254 -13.61 2.12 -4.95
N TYR A 255 -13.19 3.37 -5.06
CA TYR A 255 -12.47 3.86 -6.24
C TYR A 255 -11.27 4.73 -5.86
N SER A 256 -10.32 4.86 -6.79
CA SER A 256 -9.20 5.77 -6.68
C SER A 256 -8.99 6.52 -7.99
N VAL A 257 -8.90 7.84 -7.92
CA VAL A 257 -8.75 8.71 -9.09
C VAL A 257 -7.74 9.83 -8.81
N GLU A 258 -6.96 10.19 -9.82
CA GLU A 258 -6.12 11.39 -9.78
C GLU A 258 -6.88 12.55 -10.42
N LYS A 259 -7.07 13.63 -9.66
CA LYS A 259 -7.83 14.80 -10.12
C LYS A 259 -7.27 16.08 -9.53
N ARG A 260 -7.79 17.21 -10.01
CA ARG A 260 -7.43 18.54 -9.52
C ARG A 260 -8.47 19.06 -8.55
N TYR A 261 -8.00 19.49 -7.38
CA TYR A 261 -8.79 20.31 -6.46
C TYR A 261 -8.45 21.79 -6.60
N LEU A 262 -9.47 22.63 -6.47
CA LEU A 262 -9.37 24.08 -6.40
C LEU A 262 -9.14 24.49 -4.95
N LYS A 263 -8.03 25.17 -4.70
CA LYS A 263 -7.70 25.74 -3.39
C LYS A 263 -8.44 27.07 -3.18
N ARG A 264 -8.49 27.54 -1.93
CA ARG A 264 -9.14 28.81 -1.57
C ARG A 264 -8.55 30.02 -2.29
N ASP A 265 -7.26 29.97 -2.60
CA ASP A 265 -6.48 30.99 -3.32
C ASP A 265 -6.70 30.97 -4.84
N GLY A 266 -7.47 30.00 -5.36
CA GLY A 266 -7.75 29.82 -6.78
C GLY A 266 -6.75 28.93 -7.52
N ALA A 267 -5.67 28.48 -6.88
CA ALA A 267 -4.71 27.57 -7.50
C ALA A 267 -5.25 26.12 -7.52
N TYR A 268 -4.79 25.33 -8.49
CA TYR A 268 -5.10 23.91 -8.55
C TYR A 268 -4.05 23.06 -7.84
N LEU A 269 -4.53 22.04 -7.13
CA LEU A 269 -3.74 21.02 -6.45
C LEU A 269 -4.04 19.66 -7.07
N TRP A 270 -3.02 18.96 -7.56
CA TRP A 270 -3.18 17.57 -7.97
C TRP A 270 -3.30 16.67 -6.75
N VAL A 271 -4.36 15.89 -6.70
CA VAL A 271 -4.60 14.93 -5.62
C VAL A 271 -4.86 13.54 -6.17
N ARG A 272 -4.42 12.53 -5.43
CA ARG A 272 -4.95 11.18 -5.52
C ARG A 272 -6.06 11.05 -4.47
N LEU A 273 -7.29 10.92 -4.94
CA LEU A 273 -8.47 10.71 -4.12
C LEU A 273 -8.80 9.22 -4.11
N SER A 274 -9.00 8.65 -2.92
CA SER A 274 -9.59 7.31 -2.76
C SER A 274 -10.85 7.41 -1.90
N VAL A 275 -11.93 6.77 -2.33
CA VAL A 275 -13.25 6.88 -1.67
C VAL A 275 -13.88 5.52 -1.46
N SER A 276 -14.44 5.31 -0.27
CA SER A 276 -15.31 4.18 0.07
C SER A 276 -16.61 4.68 0.71
N ALA A 277 -17.63 3.83 0.78
CA ALA A 277 -18.94 4.17 1.34
C ALA A 277 -19.23 3.35 2.62
N ILE A 278 -19.81 4.02 3.61
CA ILE A 278 -20.45 3.40 4.78
C ILE A 278 -21.95 3.36 4.49
N PHE A 279 -22.58 2.21 4.68
CA PHE A 279 -24.01 2.02 4.47
C PHE A 279 -24.76 1.84 5.79
N GLU A 280 -25.98 2.34 5.85
CA GLU A 280 -26.95 2.10 6.92
C GLU A 280 -28.31 1.78 6.28
N GLN A 281 -28.89 0.61 6.61
CA GLN A 281 -30.18 0.15 6.05
C GLN A 281 -30.25 0.26 4.51
N ASP A 282 -29.18 -0.17 3.84
CA ASP A 282 -28.99 -0.12 2.37
C ASP A 282 -28.92 1.26 1.72
N ALA A 283 -29.03 2.34 2.48
CA ALA A 283 -28.68 3.69 2.04
C ALA A 283 -27.21 4.01 2.35
N VAL A 284 -26.58 4.87 1.56
CA VAL A 284 -25.28 5.42 1.91
C VAL A 284 -25.46 6.35 3.11
N LEU A 285 -24.76 6.08 4.20
CA LEU A 285 -24.69 6.95 5.37
C LEU A 285 -23.67 8.06 5.14
N LEU A 286 -22.44 7.69 4.77
CA LEU A 286 -21.32 8.60 4.54
C LEU A 286 -20.34 8.00 3.52
N TYR A 287 -19.65 8.86 2.79
CA TYR A 287 -18.42 8.50 2.08
C TYR A 287 -17.20 8.83 2.92
N ILE A 288 -16.22 7.94 2.93
CA ILE A 288 -14.90 8.19 3.51
C ILE A 288 -13.95 8.53 2.36
N SER A 289 -13.34 9.70 2.41
CA SER A 289 -12.36 10.14 1.42
C SER A 289 -10.97 10.20 2.03
N GLN A 290 -9.99 9.65 1.33
CA GLN A 290 -8.56 9.79 1.59
C GLN A 290 -7.94 10.59 0.45
N ILE A 291 -7.21 11.66 0.78
CA ILE A 291 -6.72 12.65 -0.17
C ILE A 291 -5.21 12.81 0.03
N GLN A 292 -4.44 12.41 -0.98
CA GLN A 292 -3.00 12.59 -1.03
C GLN A 292 -2.65 13.68 -2.03
N ASP A 293 -1.83 14.64 -1.61
CA ASP A 293 -1.22 15.61 -2.53
C ASP A 293 -0.14 14.90 -3.36
N ILE A 294 -0.27 14.97 -4.68
CA ILE A 294 0.67 14.38 -5.65
C ILE A 294 1.26 15.45 -6.58
N GLY A 295 1.17 16.72 -6.22
CA GLY A 295 1.68 17.84 -7.03
C GLY A 295 3.18 17.72 -7.29
N ALA A 296 3.96 17.39 -6.26
CA ALA A 296 5.40 17.18 -6.39
C ALA A 296 5.73 16.04 -7.37
N ASP A 297 5.01 14.91 -7.27
CA ASP A 297 5.19 13.76 -8.15
C ASP A 297 4.92 14.11 -9.61
N LYS A 298 3.87 14.90 -9.87
CA LYS A 298 3.53 15.36 -11.22
C LYS A 298 4.61 16.26 -11.82
N VAL A 299 5.17 17.18 -11.03
CA VAL A 299 6.26 18.07 -11.49
C VAL A 299 7.50 17.25 -11.85
N VAL A 300 7.87 16.27 -11.02
CA VAL A 300 9.02 15.40 -11.30
C VAL A 300 8.80 14.57 -12.56
N LEU A 301 7.61 13.98 -12.74
CA LEU A 301 7.28 13.22 -13.93
C LEU A 301 7.32 14.07 -15.21
N GLN A 302 6.82 15.31 -15.15
CA GLN A 302 6.88 16.25 -16.27
C GLN A 302 8.32 16.64 -16.62
N ALA A 303 9.15 16.94 -15.61
CA ALA A 303 10.56 17.27 -15.81
C ALA A 303 11.32 16.09 -16.45
N LEU A 304 11.06 14.87 -16.00
CA LEU A 304 11.66 13.65 -16.57
C LEU A 304 11.24 13.43 -18.02
N ALA A 305 9.96 13.65 -18.35
CA ALA A 305 9.46 13.54 -19.71
C ALA A 305 10.13 14.55 -20.65
N ALA A 306 10.23 15.82 -20.24
CA ALA A 306 10.91 16.85 -21.01
C ALA A 306 12.40 16.55 -21.21
N GLN A 307 13.09 16.07 -20.17
CA GLN A 307 14.50 15.69 -20.26
C GLN A 307 14.70 14.51 -21.22
N ARG A 308 13.79 13.52 -21.21
CA ARG A 308 13.84 12.39 -22.13
C ARG A 308 13.66 12.83 -23.58
N GLU A 309 12.71 13.72 -23.86
CA GLU A 309 12.51 14.27 -25.20
C GLU A 309 13.76 15.00 -25.69
N GLN A 310 14.36 15.84 -24.83
CA GLN A 310 15.60 16.54 -25.17
C GLN A 310 16.77 15.57 -25.45
N LEU A 311 16.90 14.50 -24.66
CA LEU A 311 17.90 13.47 -24.89
C LEU A 311 17.69 12.75 -26.22
N GLU A 312 16.44 12.42 -26.56
CA GLU A 312 16.09 11.77 -27.83
C GLU A 312 16.43 12.69 -29.02
N GLN A 313 16.11 13.99 -28.94
CA GLN A 313 16.48 14.99 -29.96
C GLN A 313 18.00 15.12 -30.11
N LEU A 314 18.75 15.19 -29.01
CA LEU A 314 20.22 15.28 -29.06
C LEU A 314 20.83 14.00 -29.65
N ASN A 315 20.30 12.83 -29.31
CA ASN A 315 20.77 11.56 -29.87
C ASN A 315 20.52 11.47 -31.38
N GLN A 316 19.37 11.97 -31.85
CA GLN A 316 19.09 12.08 -33.28
C GLN A 316 20.07 13.03 -33.97
N ALA A 317 20.33 14.20 -33.38
CA ALA A 317 21.31 15.16 -33.90
C ALA A 317 22.73 14.56 -33.98
N LEU A 318 23.18 13.85 -32.95
CA LEU A 318 24.46 13.13 -32.96
C LEU A 318 24.52 12.05 -34.04
N THR A 319 23.43 11.31 -34.23
CA THR A 319 23.33 10.29 -35.28
C THR A 319 23.44 10.91 -36.67
N LEU A 320 22.82 12.07 -36.89
CA LEU A 320 22.95 12.83 -38.13
C LEU A 320 24.36 13.41 -38.30
N GLN A 321 24.99 13.89 -37.24
CA GLN A 321 26.36 14.42 -37.30
C GLN A 321 27.38 13.32 -37.67
N ALA A 322 27.10 12.07 -37.31
CA ALA A 322 27.89 10.89 -37.69
C ALA A 322 27.48 10.28 -39.05
N SER A 323 26.88 11.04 -39.98
CA SER A 323 26.43 10.55 -41.30
C SER A 323 27.46 10.71 -42.43
N ILE A 324 28.47 11.55 -42.23
CA ILE A 324 29.49 11.90 -43.21
C ILE A 324 30.84 11.31 -42.80
N ASP A 325 31.62 10.84 -43.76
CA ASP A 325 33.02 10.49 -43.56
C ASP A 325 33.85 11.77 -43.38
N TYR A 326 34.54 11.91 -42.24
CA TYR A 326 35.19 13.16 -41.85
C TYR A 326 36.29 13.61 -42.82
N LEU A 327 36.95 12.67 -43.49
CA LEU A 327 38.05 12.96 -44.41
C LEU A 327 37.52 13.42 -45.77
N THR A 328 36.59 12.66 -46.33
CA THR A 328 36.11 12.86 -47.72
C THR A 328 34.90 13.77 -47.83
N GLY A 329 34.20 14.01 -46.72
CA GLY A 329 32.99 14.82 -46.65
C GLY A 329 31.76 14.21 -47.34
N ILE A 330 31.86 13.01 -47.93
CA ILE A 330 30.73 12.28 -48.53
C ILE A 330 30.12 11.32 -47.49
N ARG A 331 28.97 10.72 -47.79
CA ARG A 331 28.28 9.84 -46.83
C ARG A 331 29.17 8.66 -46.43
N ASN A 332 29.17 8.28 -45.16
CA ASN A 332 29.77 7.02 -44.75
C ASN A 332 28.86 5.84 -45.10
N ARG A 333 29.37 4.61 -44.96
CA ARG A 333 28.64 3.37 -45.23
C ARG A 333 27.25 3.34 -44.59
N ARG A 334 27.13 3.71 -43.30
CA ARG A 334 25.86 3.69 -42.56
C ARG A 334 24.84 4.66 -43.18
N SER A 335 25.27 5.89 -43.45
CA SER A 335 24.40 6.90 -44.07
C SER A 335 24.01 6.53 -45.49
N PHE A 336 24.90 5.92 -46.27
CA PHE A 336 24.55 5.46 -47.62
C PHE A 336 23.44 4.40 -47.58
N VAL A 337 23.56 3.39 -46.71
CA VAL A 337 22.55 2.34 -46.54
C VAL A 337 21.21 2.93 -46.10
N GLN A 338 21.21 3.89 -45.16
CA GLN A 338 20.00 4.58 -44.72
C GLN A 338 19.30 5.35 -45.85
N HIS A 339 20.05 5.87 -46.83
CA HIS A 339 19.52 6.64 -47.96
C HIS A 339 19.27 5.80 -49.22
N PHE A 340 19.62 4.51 -49.22
CA PHE A 340 19.34 3.58 -50.31
C PHE A 340 17.83 3.48 -50.59
N ALA A 341 17.02 3.19 -49.56
CA ALA A 341 15.59 3.03 -49.71
C ALA A 341 14.86 4.34 -50.10
N PRO A 342 15.16 5.51 -49.49
CA PRO A 342 14.63 6.80 -49.95
C PRO A 342 14.92 7.10 -51.43
N LEU A 343 16.15 6.86 -51.93
CA LEU A 343 16.46 7.12 -53.33
C LEU A 343 15.63 6.23 -54.27
N LEU A 344 15.44 4.95 -53.92
CA LEU A 344 14.61 4.04 -54.72
C LEU A 344 13.18 4.54 -54.90
N GLN A 345 12.60 5.30 -53.96
CA GLN A 345 11.23 5.83 -54.11
C GLN A 345 11.11 6.81 -55.29
N HIS A 346 12.19 7.51 -55.62
CA HIS A 346 12.24 8.49 -56.71
C HIS A 346 13.08 8.00 -57.90
N ALA A 347 13.61 6.78 -57.83
CA ALA A 347 14.36 6.18 -58.91
C ALA A 347 13.47 5.94 -60.13
N ARG A 348 14.07 6.20 -61.30
CA ARG A 348 13.53 6.07 -62.65
C ARG A 348 13.59 4.62 -63.14
N SER A 349 13.55 4.36 -64.45
CA SER A 349 13.41 3.00 -65.01
C SER A 349 14.60 2.07 -64.76
N LEU A 350 15.81 2.61 -64.58
CA LEU A 350 17.02 1.82 -64.34
C LEU A 350 17.72 2.26 -63.05
N VAL A 351 18.26 1.29 -62.31
CA VAL A 351 19.10 1.51 -61.12
C VAL A 351 20.48 0.92 -61.39
N ALA A 352 21.52 1.71 -61.15
CA ALA A 352 22.90 1.27 -61.20
C ALA A 352 23.56 1.40 -59.83
N LEU A 353 24.21 0.34 -59.37
CA LEU A 353 25.05 0.35 -58.17
C LEU A 353 26.49 0.04 -58.59
N ALA A 354 27.40 0.98 -58.32
CA ALA A 354 28.80 0.89 -58.67
C ALA A 354 29.67 0.93 -57.43
N LEU A 355 30.60 -0.02 -57.33
CA LEU A 355 31.69 -0.02 -56.36
C LEU A 355 32.99 0.40 -57.05
N PHE A 356 33.78 1.18 -56.32
CA PHE A 356 35.04 1.74 -56.78
C PHE A 356 36.11 1.37 -55.78
N ASP A 357 37.31 1.07 -56.28
CA ASP A 357 38.49 0.81 -55.47
C ASP A 357 39.70 1.45 -56.12
N LEU A 358 40.41 2.29 -55.35
CA LEU A 358 41.61 2.95 -55.82
C LEU A 358 42.74 1.92 -55.97
N ASP A 359 43.22 1.77 -57.20
CA ASP A 359 44.16 0.73 -57.57
C ASP A 359 45.51 0.94 -56.88
N TYR A 360 46.00 -0.10 -56.21
CA TYR A 360 47.30 -0.09 -55.52
C TYR A 360 47.45 1.05 -54.49
N PHE A 361 46.35 1.51 -53.88
CA PHE A 361 46.37 2.66 -52.95
C PHE A 361 47.33 2.47 -51.76
N LYS A 362 47.48 1.25 -51.25
CA LYS A 362 48.54 0.94 -50.26
C LYS A 362 49.94 1.30 -50.76
N HIS A 363 50.30 0.89 -51.98
CA HIS A 363 51.60 1.18 -52.58
C HIS A 363 51.78 2.69 -52.81
N TYR A 364 50.71 3.38 -53.21
CA TYR A 364 50.69 4.84 -53.33
C TYR A 364 51.02 5.51 -51.98
N ASN A 365 50.38 5.08 -50.89
CA ASN A 365 50.68 5.55 -49.54
C ASN A 365 52.11 5.24 -49.09
N ASP A 366 52.60 4.03 -49.37
CA ASP A 366 53.96 3.63 -49.01
C ASP A 366 55.02 4.45 -49.78
N THR A 367 54.66 4.97 -50.95
CA THR A 367 55.55 5.77 -51.82
C THR A 367 55.53 7.26 -51.49
N TYR A 368 54.33 7.85 -51.32
CA TYR A 368 54.13 9.31 -51.19
C TYR A 368 53.70 9.76 -49.79
N GLY A 369 53.49 8.82 -48.87
CA GLY A 369 53.06 9.06 -47.49
C GLY A 369 51.54 9.12 -47.34
N HIS A 370 51.08 8.92 -46.09
CA HIS A 370 49.64 8.89 -45.78
C HIS A 370 48.91 10.21 -46.09
N GLN A 371 49.59 11.36 -45.97
CA GLN A 371 48.98 12.65 -46.31
C GLN A 371 48.61 12.74 -47.80
N ALA A 372 49.49 12.27 -48.69
CA ALA A 372 49.19 12.21 -50.12
C ALA A 372 48.03 11.23 -50.41
N GLY A 373 47.92 10.16 -49.63
CA GLY A 373 46.77 9.25 -49.65
C GLY A 373 45.46 9.92 -49.30
N ASP A 374 45.46 10.69 -48.20
CA ASP A 374 44.31 11.46 -47.75
C ASP A 374 43.86 12.48 -48.83
N GLU A 375 44.83 13.17 -49.44
CA GLU A 375 44.58 14.10 -50.56
C GLU A 375 43.98 13.37 -51.79
N ALA A 376 44.46 12.17 -52.11
CA ALA A 376 43.90 11.35 -53.18
C ALA A 376 42.45 10.89 -52.89
N LEU A 377 42.14 10.51 -51.66
CA LEU A 377 40.78 10.15 -51.25
C LEU A 377 39.82 11.36 -51.34
N ILE A 378 40.28 12.54 -50.92
CA ILE A 378 39.52 13.79 -51.03
C ILE A 378 39.30 14.15 -52.51
N TYR A 379 40.34 14.07 -53.33
CA TYR A 379 40.28 14.35 -54.76
C TYR A 379 39.24 13.45 -55.44
N PHE A 380 39.33 12.14 -55.24
CA PHE A 380 38.38 11.21 -55.84
C PHE A 380 36.94 11.46 -55.37
N SER A 381 36.75 11.79 -54.10
CA SER A 381 35.43 12.13 -53.56
C SER A 381 34.85 13.39 -54.20
N ASN A 382 35.69 14.38 -54.53
CA ASN A 382 35.28 15.57 -55.26
C ASN A 382 34.90 15.26 -56.70
N GLU A 383 35.64 14.38 -57.38
CA GLU A 383 35.27 13.90 -58.72
C GLU A 383 33.94 13.16 -58.69
N MET A 384 33.71 12.29 -57.70
CA MET A 384 32.41 11.64 -57.52
C MET A 384 31.26 12.67 -57.38
N ARG A 385 31.45 13.76 -56.62
CA ARG A 385 30.43 14.83 -56.49
C ARG A 385 30.16 15.56 -57.81
N ARG A 386 31.17 15.75 -58.66
CA ARG A 386 31.01 16.40 -59.96
C ARG A 386 30.16 15.53 -60.90
N HIS A 387 30.37 14.20 -60.86
CA HIS A 387 29.69 13.24 -61.71
C HIS A 387 28.31 12.78 -61.20
N PHE A 388 28.11 12.72 -59.88
CA PHE A 388 26.89 12.24 -59.24
C PHE A 388 26.20 13.35 -58.46
N LYS A 389 25.09 13.85 -59.02
CA LYS A 389 24.30 14.93 -58.42
C LYS A 389 22.98 14.41 -57.87
N GLU A 390 22.60 14.91 -56.71
CA GLU A 390 21.27 14.72 -56.14
C GLU A 390 20.21 15.46 -57.01
N PRO A 391 18.96 14.96 -57.09
CA PRO A 391 18.39 13.87 -56.30
C PRO A 391 18.56 12.45 -56.90
N ASP A 392 19.02 12.33 -58.15
CA ASP A 392 19.03 11.07 -58.90
C ASP A 392 20.24 10.16 -58.58
N SER A 393 21.12 10.57 -57.66
CA SER A 393 22.34 9.83 -57.32
C SER A 393 22.72 9.97 -55.85
N LEU A 394 23.34 8.94 -55.31
CA LEU A 394 23.89 8.85 -53.95
C LEU A 394 25.33 8.36 -54.05
N ILE A 395 26.25 8.98 -53.30
CA ILE A 395 27.64 8.55 -53.20
C ILE A 395 28.05 8.37 -51.74
N GLY A 396 28.98 7.47 -51.46
CA GLY A 396 29.53 7.28 -50.13
C GLY A 396 30.84 6.50 -50.10
N ARG A 397 31.56 6.60 -48.98
CA ARG A 397 32.78 5.85 -48.69
C ARG A 397 32.43 4.57 -47.90
N PHE A 398 32.82 3.41 -48.42
CA PHE A 398 32.43 2.09 -47.90
C PHE A 398 33.53 1.39 -47.10
N GLY A 399 34.78 1.70 -47.41
CA GLY A 399 35.96 1.16 -46.75
C GLY A 399 37.08 2.20 -46.69
N GLY A 400 38.32 1.73 -46.53
CA GLY A 400 39.50 2.60 -46.51
C GLY A 400 39.70 3.32 -47.85
N GLU A 401 39.78 2.56 -48.94
CA GLU A 401 39.98 3.03 -50.32
C GLU A 401 38.80 2.72 -51.24
N GLU A 402 37.70 2.22 -50.67
CA GLU A 402 36.51 1.76 -51.37
C GLU A 402 35.38 2.79 -51.30
N PHE A 403 34.76 3.04 -52.45
CA PHE A 403 33.64 3.96 -52.59
C PHE A 403 32.46 3.28 -53.26
N ILE A 404 31.28 3.86 -53.11
CA ILE A 404 30.05 3.39 -53.73
C ILE A 404 29.30 4.56 -54.36
N ALA A 405 28.63 4.28 -55.47
CA ALA A 405 27.63 5.16 -56.05
C ALA A 405 26.36 4.37 -56.37
N LEU A 406 25.21 4.97 -56.12
CA LEU A 406 23.91 4.54 -56.62
C LEU A 406 23.40 5.65 -57.52
N CYS A 407 22.99 5.33 -58.74
CA CYS A 407 22.35 6.30 -59.60
C CYS A 407 21.16 5.69 -60.32
N SER A 408 20.16 6.53 -60.60
CA SER A 408 19.02 6.15 -61.41
C SER A 408 18.94 6.98 -62.68
N ALA A 409 18.45 6.39 -63.76
CA ALA A 409 18.31 7.06 -65.06
C ALA A 409 17.13 6.51 -65.87
N ASP A 410 16.68 7.31 -66.85
CA ASP A 410 15.69 6.90 -67.86
C ASP A 410 16.41 6.21 -69.03
N GLY A 411 16.24 4.89 -69.16
CA GLY A 411 16.82 4.11 -70.27
C GLY A 411 18.36 4.08 -70.30
N GLN A 412 18.95 3.86 -71.49
CA GLN A 412 20.41 3.90 -71.73
C GLN A 412 20.99 5.34 -71.70
N CYS A 413 20.54 6.19 -70.78
CA CYS A 413 21.38 7.32 -70.36
C CYS A 413 22.73 6.75 -69.94
N ASN A 414 23.83 7.32 -70.44
CA ASN A 414 25.13 6.67 -70.48
C ASN A 414 25.82 6.62 -69.09
N ILE A 415 25.24 5.87 -68.15
CA ILE A 415 25.77 5.60 -66.80
C ILE A 415 27.16 4.99 -66.93
N LEU A 416 27.35 4.09 -67.90
CA LEU A 416 28.64 3.47 -68.17
C LEU A 416 29.67 4.49 -68.65
N GLU A 417 29.36 5.39 -69.58
CA GLU A 417 30.25 6.50 -69.96
C GLU A 417 30.49 7.48 -68.82
N ARG A 418 29.50 7.74 -67.97
CA ARG A 418 29.70 8.57 -66.77
C ARG A 418 30.72 7.94 -65.83
N LEU A 419 30.60 6.63 -65.59
CA LEU A 419 31.54 5.86 -64.77
C LEU A 419 32.92 5.80 -65.42
N ASP A 420 32.99 5.63 -66.74
CA ASP A 420 34.25 5.56 -67.47
C ASP A 420 34.95 6.94 -67.52
N LYS A 421 34.21 8.04 -67.70
CA LYS A 421 34.76 9.40 -67.58
C LYS A 421 35.30 9.70 -66.18
N LEU A 422 34.60 9.24 -65.13
CA LEU A 422 35.09 9.35 -63.75
C LEU A 422 36.34 8.49 -63.51
N ARG A 423 36.47 7.37 -64.19
CA ARG A 423 37.70 6.56 -64.15
C ARG A 423 38.84 7.29 -64.85
N GLU A 424 38.60 7.80 -66.05
CA GLU A 424 39.58 8.52 -66.86
C GLU A 424 40.08 9.81 -66.18
N SER A 425 39.25 10.47 -65.38
CA SER A 425 39.64 11.67 -64.63
C SER A 425 40.69 11.40 -63.54
N LEU A 426 40.89 10.14 -63.14
CA LEU A 426 42.00 9.70 -62.29
C LEU A 426 43.22 9.21 -63.11
N ASP A 427 42.96 8.56 -64.25
CA ASP A 427 43.99 7.91 -65.08
C ASP A 427 44.86 8.90 -65.89
N TYR A 428 44.42 10.14 -66.08
CA TYR A 428 45.15 11.13 -66.88
C TYR A 428 46.34 11.72 -66.12
N GLY A 429 47.54 11.25 -66.44
CA GLY A 429 48.81 11.53 -65.74
C GLY A 429 49.41 12.93 -65.86
N SER A 430 48.63 14.00 -65.68
CA SER A 430 49.20 15.34 -65.48
C SER A 430 48.21 16.33 -64.84
N ASP A 431 47.57 15.95 -63.73
CA ASP A 431 47.00 16.96 -62.84
C ASP A 431 48.07 17.26 -61.78
N GLU A 432 48.54 18.51 -61.68
CA GLU A 432 49.46 18.94 -60.60
C GLU A 432 48.87 18.71 -59.20
N ALA A 433 47.59 18.32 -59.13
CA ALA A 433 46.82 18.06 -57.93
C ALA A 433 47.24 16.81 -57.15
N LEU A 434 47.79 15.75 -57.77
CA LEU A 434 48.20 14.52 -57.07
C LEU A 434 49.60 14.04 -57.50
N PRO A 435 50.45 13.58 -56.55
CA PRO A 435 51.75 13.03 -56.88
C PRO A 435 51.64 11.62 -57.50
N GLY A 436 52.15 11.45 -58.72
CA GLY A 436 52.26 10.14 -59.38
C GLY A 436 51.02 9.75 -60.19
N HIS A 437 50.88 8.46 -60.48
CA HIS A 437 49.77 7.90 -61.25
C HIS A 437 48.89 7.04 -60.33
N LEU A 438 47.59 7.36 -60.26
CA LEU A 438 46.61 6.67 -59.44
C LEU A 438 45.37 6.37 -60.30
N THR A 439 44.93 5.13 -60.34
CA THR A 439 43.75 4.71 -61.12
C THR A 439 42.67 4.14 -60.23
N VAL A 440 41.49 3.90 -60.81
CA VAL A 440 40.37 3.27 -60.10
C VAL A 440 39.81 2.09 -60.90
N SER A 441 39.55 0.99 -60.22
CA SER A 441 38.78 -0.12 -60.75
C SER A 441 37.32 0.03 -60.36
N ILE A 442 36.40 -0.24 -61.30
CA ILE A 442 34.96 -0.06 -61.08
C ILE A 442 34.21 -1.35 -61.39
N GLY A 443 33.39 -1.80 -60.43
CA GLY A 443 32.42 -2.87 -60.61
C GLY A 443 31.00 -2.33 -60.55
N CYS A 444 30.22 -2.50 -61.62
CA CYS A 444 28.88 -1.94 -61.73
C CYS A 444 27.81 -3.01 -62.01
N VAL A 445 26.64 -2.85 -61.42
CA VAL A 445 25.45 -3.65 -61.76
C VAL A 445 24.32 -2.75 -62.19
N LEU A 446 23.65 -3.14 -63.27
CA LEU A 446 22.51 -2.44 -63.86
C LEU A 446 21.28 -3.34 -63.70
N VAL A 447 20.23 -2.81 -63.07
CA VAL A 447 19.01 -3.57 -62.78
C VAL A 447 17.78 -2.71 -63.06
N PRO A 448 16.74 -3.26 -63.73
CA PRO A 448 15.45 -2.60 -63.85
C PRO A 448 14.90 -2.22 -62.48
N ARG A 449 14.40 -1.00 -62.34
CA ARG A 449 13.96 -0.46 -61.04
C ARG A 449 12.89 -1.34 -60.38
N GLU A 450 11.98 -1.90 -61.16
CA GLU A 450 10.91 -2.79 -60.70
C GLU A 450 11.42 -4.07 -60.01
N CYS A 451 12.67 -4.47 -60.28
CA CYS A 451 13.29 -5.63 -59.65
C CYS A 451 14.01 -5.30 -58.33
N VAL A 452 14.17 -4.02 -57.99
CA VAL A 452 14.97 -3.58 -56.83
C VAL A 452 14.06 -3.19 -55.66
N THR A 453 14.27 -3.81 -54.51
CA THR A 453 13.63 -3.46 -53.23
C THR A 453 14.68 -2.99 -52.22
N PRO A 454 14.27 -2.36 -51.09
CA PRO A 454 15.20 -2.04 -50.01
C PRO A 454 16.02 -3.24 -49.51
N GLN A 455 15.47 -4.47 -49.56
CA GLN A 455 16.15 -5.70 -49.16
C GLN A 455 17.18 -6.19 -50.19
N SER A 456 17.16 -5.68 -51.41
CA SER A 456 18.09 -6.08 -52.47
C SER A 456 19.51 -5.51 -52.30
N PHE A 457 19.73 -4.62 -51.34
CA PHE A 457 20.98 -3.89 -51.16
C PHE A 457 22.21 -4.80 -51.11
N ASP A 458 22.20 -5.80 -50.21
CA ASP A 458 23.36 -6.69 -50.03
C ASP A 458 23.62 -7.56 -51.28
N ALA A 459 22.57 -7.98 -51.98
CA ALA A 459 22.69 -8.73 -53.22
C ALA A 459 23.31 -7.88 -54.35
N LEU A 460 22.90 -6.62 -54.47
CA LEU A 460 23.48 -5.66 -55.43
C LEU A 460 24.95 -5.41 -55.15
N VAL A 461 25.32 -5.18 -53.88
CA VAL A 461 26.71 -4.99 -53.46
C VAL A 461 27.54 -6.22 -53.82
N ARG A 462 27.03 -7.44 -53.53
CA ARG A 462 27.72 -8.70 -53.89
C ARG A 462 27.99 -8.79 -55.40
N TYR A 463 26.99 -8.50 -56.23
CA TYR A 463 27.18 -8.56 -57.68
C TYR A 463 28.11 -7.46 -58.22
N ALA A 464 28.07 -6.26 -57.65
CA ALA A 464 29.01 -5.19 -57.99
C ALA A 464 30.44 -5.54 -57.59
N ASP A 465 30.61 -6.19 -56.44
CA ASP A 465 31.91 -6.65 -55.94
C ASP A 465 32.51 -7.73 -56.84
N GLU A 466 31.70 -8.68 -57.33
CA GLU A 466 32.14 -9.65 -58.35
C GLU A 466 32.67 -8.95 -59.61
N MET A 467 32.02 -7.86 -60.05
CA MET A 467 32.49 -7.08 -61.20
C MET A 467 33.76 -6.31 -60.88
N LEU A 468 33.87 -5.74 -59.70
CA LEU A 468 35.06 -5.03 -59.24
C LEU A 468 36.27 -5.97 -59.16
N TYR A 469 36.08 -7.18 -58.64
CA TYR A 469 37.09 -8.23 -58.62
C TYR A 469 37.57 -8.61 -60.03
N GLN A 470 36.64 -8.72 -61.00
CA GLN A 470 37.00 -8.93 -62.40
C GLN A 470 37.76 -7.75 -63.01
N ALA A 471 37.42 -6.51 -62.65
CA ALA A 471 38.15 -5.32 -63.09
C ALA A 471 39.60 -5.37 -62.60
N LYS A 472 39.81 -5.66 -61.30
CA LYS A 472 41.13 -5.80 -60.69
C LYS A 472 41.97 -6.90 -61.35
N ASN A 473 41.39 -8.07 -61.58
CA ASN A 473 42.12 -9.23 -62.10
C ASN A 473 42.41 -9.19 -63.60
N THR A 474 41.62 -8.44 -64.37
CA THR A 474 41.86 -8.33 -65.82
C THR A 474 42.86 -7.23 -66.16
N GLY A 475 43.42 -6.53 -65.17
CA GLY A 475 44.49 -5.55 -65.34
C GLY A 475 44.18 -4.16 -64.80
N ARG A 476 43.20 -4.02 -63.89
CA ARG A 476 42.86 -2.75 -63.19
C ARG A 476 42.50 -1.60 -64.12
N ASN A 477 42.27 -0.41 -63.56
CA ASN A 477 41.94 0.81 -64.30
C ASN A 477 40.88 0.57 -65.38
N ARG A 478 39.75 -0.03 -64.99
CA ARG A 478 38.67 -0.35 -65.93
C ARG A 478 37.33 -0.47 -65.25
N LEU A 479 36.30 -0.27 -66.04
CA LEU A 479 34.93 -0.58 -65.69
C LEU A 479 34.58 -2.01 -66.12
N LYS A 480 34.06 -2.81 -65.19
CA LYS A 480 33.34 -4.05 -65.47
C LYS A 480 31.91 -3.89 -65.01
N TYR A 481 30.97 -4.39 -65.82
CA TYR A 481 29.56 -4.29 -65.48
C TYR A 481 28.80 -5.56 -65.82
N ARG A 482 27.67 -5.75 -65.13
CA ARG A 482 26.70 -6.81 -65.41
C ARG A 482 25.29 -6.22 -65.45
N GLU A 483 24.55 -6.52 -66.50
CA GLU A 483 23.11 -6.26 -66.58
C GLU A 483 22.34 -7.46 -66.04
N LEU A 484 21.43 -7.22 -65.10
CA LEU A 484 20.59 -8.26 -64.50
C LEU A 484 19.15 -8.05 -64.95
N ALA A 485 18.58 -9.02 -65.67
CA ALA A 485 17.16 -9.02 -66.04
C ALA A 485 16.23 -9.23 -64.83
N SER A 486 16.74 -9.86 -63.76
CA SER A 486 16.07 -10.01 -62.46
C SER A 486 17.09 -10.26 -61.36
N LEU A 487 16.74 -9.91 -60.11
CA LEU A 487 17.57 -10.19 -58.94
C LEU A 487 17.26 -11.58 -58.39
N LYS A 488 18.25 -12.47 -58.37
CA LYS A 488 18.21 -13.68 -57.54
C LYS A 488 18.66 -13.30 -56.14
N ILE A 489 17.68 -13.08 -55.25
CA ILE A 489 17.92 -12.81 -53.83
C ILE A 489 18.53 -14.04 -53.18
#